data_AF-A0A060YTN4-F1
#
_entry.id   AF-A0A060YTN4-F1
#
_cell.length_a   1.000
_cell.length_b   1.000
_cell.length_c   1.000
_cell.angle_alpha   90.00
_cell.angle_beta   90.00
_cell.angle_gamma   90.00
#
_symmetry.space_group_name_H-M   'P 1'
#
loop_
_entity.id
_entity.type
_entity.pdbx_description
1 polymer ?
#
loop_
_entity_poly.entity_id
_entity_poly.type
_entity_poly.pdbx_seq_one_letter_code
_entity_poly.pdbx_strand_id
1 'polypeptide(L)'
;FFSSELPSKHCSFVFVLLSTDSPSITDDILKELFAGTGYTVKAFKFFQKDRKMALIQLGSVEEAIQALIDLHNHDLGENHHLRVSFSKSTI
;
A
#
# COMPACT_ATOMS: atom_id res chain seq x y z
N PHE A 1 -0.15 -12.76 13.70
CA PHE A 1 1.22 -12.70 13.16
C PHE A 1 1.51 -11.28 12.63
N PHE A 2 1.11 -10.24 13.39
CA PHE A 2 1.47 -8.85 13.12
C PHE A 2 2.80 -8.62 13.83
N SER A 3 3.87 -8.33 13.08
CA SER A 3 5.15 -8.01 13.69
C SER A 3 4.97 -6.78 14.57
N SER A 4 5.25 -6.96 15.86
CA SER A 4 4.97 -6.06 16.98
C SER A 4 5.93 -4.87 17.05
N GLU A 5 6.22 -4.24 15.92
CA GLU A 5 6.98 -3.00 15.85
C GLU A 5 5.99 -1.87 15.59
N LEU A 6 5.56 -1.22 16.69
CA LEU A 6 4.81 0.02 16.64
C LEU A 6 5.50 1.00 15.67
N PRO A 7 4.78 1.63 14.74
CA PRO A 7 5.37 2.65 13.89
C PRO A 7 5.96 3.74 14.79
N SER A 8 7.29 3.86 14.76
CA SER A 8 7.99 5.02 15.31
C SER A 8 7.33 6.28 14.74
N LYS A 9 7.31 7.37 15.53
CA LYS A 9 6.51 8.61 15.38
C LYS A 9 6.58 9.34 14.00
N HIS A 10 7.23 8.75 13.00
CA HIS A 10 7.44 9.21 11.63
C HIS A 10 7.01 8.21 10.54
N CYS A 11 6.45 7.05 10.89
CA CYS A 11 6.15 5.98 9.93
C CYS A 11 4.73 6.12 9.35
N SER A 12 4.58 6.90 8.29
CA SER A 12 3.33 7.00 7.51
C SER A 12 3.42 6.21 6.20
N PHE A 13 4.13 5.07 6.16
CA PHE A 13 4.41 4.37 4.90
C PHE A 13 3.70 3.04 4.78
N VAL A 14 2.85 2.97 3.77
CA VAL A 14 2.14 1.79 3.32
C VAL A 14 2.86 1.26 2.08
N PHE A 15 3.42 0.06 2.19
CA PHE A 15 4.08 -0.66 1.11
C PHE A 15 3.12 -1.69 0.53
N VAL A 16 2.91 -1.64 -0.77
CA VAL A 16 1.93 -2.47 -1.48
C VAL A 16 2.68 -3.45 -2.39
N LEU A 17 2.47 -4.74 -2.15
CA LEU A 17 2.94 -5.85 -2.95
C LEU A 17 1.76 -6.47 -3.71
N LEU A 18 1.85 -6.48 -5.04
CA LEU A 18 0.84 -7.05 -5.92
C LEU A 18 1.36 -8.39 -6.44
N SER A 19 0.82 -9.49 -5.94
CA SER A 19 1.16 -10.81 -6.45
C SER A 19 0.17 -11.20 -7.53
N THR A 20 0.59 -11.11 -8.79
CA THR A 20 0.30 -12.07 -9.88
C THR A 20 0.91 -11.49 -11.17
N ASP A 21 1.19 -12.34 -12.15
CA ASP A 21 2.01 -12.05 -13.35
C ASP A 21 1.31 -11.22 -14.43
N SER A 22 0.24 -10.50 -14.10
CA SER A 22 -0.44 -9.57 -15.00
C SER A 22 0.21 -8.17 -14.95
N PRO A 23 0.62 -7.59 -16.10
CA PRO A 23 1.20 -6.24 -16.16
C PRO A 23 0.17 -5.11 -15.98
N SER A 24 -1.06 -5.43 -15.61
CA SER A 24 -2.22 -4.55 -15.70
C SER A 24 -2.35 -3.54 -14.56
N ILE A 25 -1.69 -3.78 -13.42
CA ILE A 25 -1.84 -2.90 -12.25
C ILE A 25 -0.90 -1.71 -12.37
N THR A 26 -1.47 -0.58 -12.78
CA THR A 26 -0.78 0.70 -12.92
C THR A 26 -0.87 1.54 -11.65
N ASP A 27 -0.10 2.62 -11.58
CA ASP A 27 -0.15 3.54 -10.44
C ASP A 27 -1.51 4.22 -10.27
N ASP A 28 -2.22 4.45 -11.37
CA ASP A 28 -3.56 5.05 -11.34
C ASP A 28 -4.56 4.18 -10.58
N ILE A 29 -4.55 2.86 -10.79
CA ILE A 29 -5.44 1.92 -10.10
C ILE A 29 -5.19 1.94 -8.59
N LEU A 30 -3.92 1.97 -8.18
CA LEU A 30 -3.57 2.07 -6.76
C LEU A 30 -3.99 3.41 -6.18
N LYS A 31 -3.77 4.53 -6.88
CA LYS A 31 -4.23 5.84 -6.39
C LYS A 31 -5.75 5.89 -6.25
N GLU A 32 -6.50 5.37 -7.22
CA GLU A 32 -7.96 5.29 -7.18
C GLU A 32 -8.46 4.39 -6.06
N LEU A 33 -7.81 3.25 -5.80
CA LEU A 33 -8.17 2.34 -4.71
C LEU A 33 -8.01 3.02 -3.35
N PHE A 34 -6.89 3.70 -3.11
CA PHE A 34 -6.62 4.40 -1.85
C PHE A 34 -7.48 5.67 -1.70
N ALA A 35 -7.74 6.40 -2.80
CA ALA A 35 -8.64 7.55 -2.77
C ALA A 35 -10.11 7.12 -2.59
N GLY A 36 -10.54 6.03 -3.22
CA GLY A 36 -11.91 5.49 -3.16
C GLY A 36 -12.26 4.88 -1.80
N THR A 37 -11.25 4.47 -1.03
CA THR A 37 -11.40 4.05 0.37
C THR A 37 -11.43 5.21 1.36
N GLY A 38 -11.21 6.44 0.89
CA GLY A 38 -11.24 7.65 1.72
C GLY A 38 -9.93 7.97 2.43
N TYR A 39 -8.82 7.34 2.04
CA TYR A 39 -7.50 7.63 2.62
C TYR A 39 -6.82 8.82 1.94
N THR A 40 -6.19 9.67 2.75
CA THR A 40 -5.44 10.83 2.24
C THR A 40 -4.06 10.41 1.75
N VAL A 41 -3.87 10.27 0.44
CA VAL A 41 -2.55 9.97 -0.15
C VAL A 41 -1.71 11.25 -0.23
N LYS A 42 -0.66 11.36 0.58
CA LYS A 42 0.32 12.47 0.57
C LYS A 42 1.41 12.30 -0.47
N ALA A 43 1.91 11.08 -0.64
CA ALA A 43 2.95 10.78 -1.62
C ALA A 43 2.77 9.36 -2.15
N PHE A 44 3.20 9.14 -3.38
CA PHE A 44 3.09 7.85 -4.05
C PHE A 44 4.33 7.63 -4.91
N LYS A 45 4.94 6.44 -4.82
CA LYS A 45 6.13 6.05 -5.58
C LYS A 45 6.02 4.60 -6.03
N PHE A 46 5.97 4.40 -7.34
CA PHE A 46 5.96 3.07 -7.94
C PHE A 46 7.38 2.57 -8.22
N PHE A 47 7.69 1.33 -7.86
CA PHE A 47 8.99 0.72 -8.18
C PHE A 47 8.88 -0.03 -9.50
N GLN A 48 9.28 0.61 -10.61
CA GLN A 48 9.26 -0.03 -11.94
C GLN A 48 10.23 -1.21 -12.07
N LYS A 49 11.28 -1.26 -11.23
CA LYS A 49 12.28 -2.34 -11.19
C LYS A 49 11.66 -3.66 -10.73
N ASP A 50 10.81 -3.58 -9.73
CA ASP A 50 10.05 -4.69 -9.16
C ASP A 50 8.59 -4.37 -9.43
N ARG A 51 8.13 -4.51 -10.70
CA ARG A 51 6.81 -4.11 -11.27
C ARG A 51 5.53 -4.50 -10.48
N LYS A 52 5.70 -5.02 -9.27
CA LYS A 52 4.74 -5.52 -8.29
C LYS A 52 4.78 -4.69 -6.98
N MET A 53 5.59 -3.63 -6.87
CA MET A 53 5.83 -2.88 -5.64
C MET A 53 5.52 -1.38 -5.76
N ALA A 54 4.80 -0.84 -4.78
CA ALA A 54 4.59 0.59 -4.63
C ALA A 54 4.75 1.03 -3.17
N LEU A 55 5.15 2.29 -2.98
CA LEU A 55 5.21 2.96 -1.69
C LEU A 55 4.19 4.08 -1.69
N ILE A 56 3.36 4.13 -0.65
CA ILE A 56 2.29 5.09 -0.49
C ILE A 56 2.44 5.73 0.88
N GLN A 57 2.43 7.04 0.92
CA GLN A 57 2.45 7.81 2.14
C GLN A 57 1.04 8.33 2.42
N LEU A 58 0.49 7.98 3.58
CA LEU A 58 -0.82 8.47 3.99
C LEU A 58 -0.72 9.70 4.91
N GLY A 59 -1.86 10.34 5.14
CA GLY A 59 -2.00 11.57 5.91
C GLY A 59 -1.63 11.39 7.37
N SER A 60 -2.01 10.26 7.97
CA SER A 60 -1.71 9.88 9.34
C SER A 60 -1.34 8.41 9.51
N VAL A 61 -0.88 8.05 10.72
CA VAL A 61 -0.58 6.65 11.07
C VAL A 61 -1.87 5.83 11.20
N GLU A 62 -2.94 6.44 11.69
CA GLU A 62 -4.26 5.82 11.84
C GLU A 62 -4.82 5.40 10.48
N GLU A 63 -4.74 6.28 9.46
CA GLU A 63 -5.08 5.95 8.08
C GLU A 63 -4.22 4.79 7.56
N ALA A 64 -2.93 4.77 7.87
CA ALA A 64 -2.02 3.70 7.44
C ALA A 64 -2.32 2.35 8.10
N ILE A 65 -2.74 2.34 9.36
CA ILE A 65 -3.20 1.13 10.05
C ILE A 65 -4.51 0.65 9.44
N GLN A 66 -5.49 1.53 9.25
CA GLN A 66 -6.78 1.18 8.65
C GLN A 66 -6.61 0.65 7.23
N ALA A 67 -5.82 1.33 6.40
CA ALA A 67 -5.53 0.89 5.03
C ALA A 67 -4.89 -0.50 5.02
N LEU A 68 -4.03 -0.80 5.99
CA LEU A 68 -3.44 -2.12 6.11
C LEU A 68 -4.41 -3.18 6.68
N ILE A 69 -5.48 -2.82 7.38
CA ILE A 69 -6.52 -3.77 7.79
C ILE A 69 -7.48 -4.03 6.63
N ASP A 70 -7.90 -2.98 5.93
CA ASP A 70 -8.94 -3.04 4.89
C ASP A 70 -8.42 -3.55 3.55
N LEU A 71 -7.20 -3.15 3.18
CA LEU A 71 -6.64 -3.46 1.86
C LEU A 71 -5.71 -4.67 1.90
N HIS A 72 -5.29 -5.14 3.08
CA HIS A 72 -4.46 -6.34 3.16
C HIS A 72 -5.27 -7.58 2.78
N ASN A 73 -4.75 -8.33 1.83
CA ASN A 73 -5.42 -9.45 1.18
C ASN A 73 -6.68 -9.05 0.40
N HIS A 74 -6.81 -7.78 0.02
CA HIS A 74 -7.86 -7.35 -0.88
C HIS A 74 -7.66 -8.00 -2.26
N ASP A 75 -8.72 -8.59 -2.78
CA ASP A 75 -8.72 -9.22 -4.10
C ASP A 75 -8.98 -8.15 -5.16
N LEU A 76 -8.01 -7.92 -6.03
CA LEU A 76 -8.13 -7.01 -7.16
C LEU A 76 -8.67 -7.70 -8.42
N GLY A 77 -9.13 -8.95 -8.29
CA GLY A 77 -9.57 -9.81 -9.38
C GLY A 77 -8.48 -10.76 -9.85
N GLU A 78 -8.87 -11.84 -10.54
CA GLU A 78 -7.94 -12.81 -11.16
C GLU A 78 -6.89 -13.43 -10.20
N ASN A 79 -7.24 -13.65 -8.92
CA ASN A 79 -6.33 -14.13 -7.85
C ASN A 79 -5.17 -13.16 -7.51
N HIS A 80 -5.32 -11.87 -7.81
CA HIS A 80 -4.35 -10.85 -7.42
C HIS A 80 -4.64 -10.38 -5.99
N HIS A 81 -3.84 -10.84 -5.04
CA HIS A 81 -3.95 -10.38 -3.66
C HIS A 81 -3.02 -9.20 -3.42
N LEU A 82 -3.60 -8.13 -2.89
CA LEU A 82 -2.86 -6.96 -2.47
C LEU A 82 -2.28 -7.21 -1.07
N ARG A 83 -0.95 -7.18 -0.95
CA ARG A 83 -0.26 -7.36 0.33
C ARG A 83 0.24 -6.00 0.81
N VAL A 84 -0.41 -5.50 1.85
CA VAL A 84 -0.03 -4.26 2.51
C VAL A 84 0.94 -4.52 3.65
N SER A 85 1.97 -3.69 3.82
CA SER A 85 2.90 -3.75 4.95
C SER A 85 3.43 -2.35 5.30
N PHE A 86 3.91 -2.14 6.52
CA PHE A 86 4.59 -0.88 6.86
C PHE A 86 6.02 -0.86 6.31
N SER A 87 6.48 0.32 5.89
CA SER A 87 7.88 0.54 5.48
C SER A 87 8.57 1.55 6.39
N LYS A 88 9.88 1.36 6.58
CA LYS A 88 10.78 2.34 7.24
C LYS A 88 11.33 3.39 6.26
N SER A 89 11.10 3.20 4.95
CA SER A 89 11.63 4.09 3.90
C SER A 89 10.69 5.27 3.65
N THR A 90 11.26 6.46 3.50
CA THR A 90 10.54 7.70 3.16
C THR A 90 10.52 7.93 1.64
N ILE A 91 9.46 8.54 1.12
CA ILE A 91 9.41 9.07 -0.26
C ILE A 91 10.03 10.46 -0.28
#